data_AF-D8M0T5-F1
#
_entry.id   AF-D8M0T5-F1
#
_cell.length_a   1.000
_cell.length_b   1.000
_cell.length_c   1.000
_cell.angle_alpha   90.00
_cell.angle_beta   90.00
_cell.angle_gamma   90.00
#
_symmetry.space_group_name_H-M   'P 1'
#
loop_
_entity.id
_entity.type
_entity.pdbx_description
1 polymer ?
#
loop_
_entity_poly.entity_id
_entity_poly.type
_entity_poly.pdbx_seq_one_letter_code
_entity_poly.pdbx_strand_id
1 'polypeptide(L)'
;MKSILFATIIALVLAKGCYDPSTNVPEYVKTPQPWEYMTNEELPKSYDPRNIDGVSYVSVSRNQHIPQYCGSCWAFSAASAVADRLRLMTKNAWPTAELSPQMIVNCATTAMGCHGGSMTSAYKLMKERGVPTEGCMRYEAKDMECTDMNICRDCGHDYPCHPVQNYTKYFVEEYGYVSGEERMMKEIYARGPITCALDATDELVAYKGGIFEDKTGTTSLNHAISVVGWGEEDGKKYWIVRNSWGTYWGENGWFRIVRGTNNLGIESECTWAVPRVPEKMRLNDKMRSLHNRARYFPHSCAIRKQEPAVVTEPLPHFYLKSEDIPKSYDIRNIDGRNYATWDKNQHIPQYCGSCWAQGSTSAIADRINIMRKGKWPTVELSVQEVINCGNTGSCNGGWDSGVYRYAHEEGIPDQTCQVYEARNKECNDMNRCMDCPPDRDCYAVKDYKRYKVGDYGYVSGKDKMKAEIFARGPISCYVSVSQEFLDYTGGVFVEHDHSMLGGHIIEVAGWGVTEDGQEYWIGRNSWGEYWGENGWFRIQTDKDNLEIESSCTWGVPIIDF
;
A
#
# COMPACT_ATOMS: atom_id res chain seq x y z
N MET A 1 42.32 -36.26 -41.35
CA MET A 1 41.63 -35.12 -40.71
C MET A 1 40.15 -35.47 -40.61
N LYS A 2 39.69 -35.85 -39.41
CA LYS A 2 38.27 -36.06 -39.12
C LYS A 2 37.76 -34.77 -38.48
N SER A 3 36.86 -34.06 -39.17
CA SER A 3 36.17 -32.89 -38.61
C SER A 3 34.94 -33.38 -37.85
N ILE A 4 34.92 -33.14 -36.53
CA ILE A 4 33.78 -33.39 -35.66
C ILE A 4 32.90 -32.13 -35.70
N LEU A 5 31.67 -32.29 -36.20
CA LEU A 5 30.63 -31.27 -36.15
C LEU A 5 30.11 -31.19 -34.71
N PHE A 6 30.39 -30.11 -33.98
CA PHE A 6 29.69 -29.79 -32.74
C PHE A 6 28.36 -29.14 -33.11
N ALA A 7 27.26 -29.86 -32.92
CA ALA A 7 25.92 -29.30 -32.94
C ALA A 7 25.68 -28.60 -31.59
N THR A 8 25.65 -27.27 -31.60
CA THR A 8 25.24 -26.48 -30.45
C THR A 8 23.73 -26.62 -30.30
N ILE A 9 23.28 -27.42 -29.32
CA ILE A 9 21.89 -27.44 -28.88
C ILE A 9 21.64 -26.08 -28.19
N ILE A 10 21.05 -25.15 -28.92
CA ILE A 10 20.42 -23.97 -28.32
C ILE A 10 19.14 -24.50 -27.66
N ALA A 11 19.21 -24.79 -26.36
CA ALA A 11 18.01 -24.92 -25.57
C ALA A 11 17.33 -23.55 -25.57
N LEU A 12 16.22 -23.42 -26.30
CA LEU A 12 15.27 -22.35 -26.05
C LEU A 12 14.79 -22.51 -24.61
N VAL A 13 15.38 -21.74 -23.70
CA VAL A 13 14.75 -21.46 -22.42
C VAL A 13 13.55 -20.60 -22.76
N LEU A 14 12.40 -21.23 -22.98
CA LEU A 14 11.12 -20.52 -22.92
C LEU A 14 11.14 -19.73 -21.61
N ALA A 15 10.99 -18.42 -21.70
CA ALA A 15 10.90 -17.58 -20.52
C ALA A 15 9.78 -18.15 -19.65
N LYS A 16 10.14 -18.79 -18.54
CA LYS A 16 9.15 -19.30 -17.59
C LYS A 16 8.38 -18.09 -17.09
N GLY A 17 7.06 -18.12 -17.22
CA GLY A 17 6.19 -17.13 -16.64
C GLY A 17 6.36 -17.02 -15.13
N CYS A 18 5.83 -15.95 -14.54
CA CYS A 18 5.86 -15.77 -13.09
C CYS A 18 4.89 -16.71 -12.35
N TYR A 19 3.96 -17.34 -13.05
CA TYR A 19 3.14 -18.44 -12.53
C TYR A 19 3.78 -19.79 -12.84
N ASP A 20 3.88 -20.67 -11.84
CA ASP A 20 4.38 -22.05 -12.00
C ASP A 20 3.25 -23.08 -11.81
N PRO A 21 2.70 -23.65 -12.90
CA PRO A 21 1.64 -24.66 -12.82
C PRO A 21 2.11 -26.03 -12.32
N SER A 22 3.42 -26.26 -12.19
CA SER A 22 3.95 -27.55 -11.72
C SER A 22 3.89 -27.70 -10.19
N THR A 23 3.66 -26.59 -9.48
CA THR A 23 3.60 -26.57 -8.03
C THR A 23 2.26 -27.14 -7.53
N ASN A 24 2.31 -28.29 -6.86
CA ASN A 24 1.15 -28.92 -6.25
C ASN A 24 1.13 -28.70 -4.73
N VAL A 25 0.22 -27.85 -4.25
CA VAL A 25 -0.03 -27.63 -2.83
C VAL A 25 -1.45 -28.13 -2.51
N PRO A 26 -1.60 -29.14 -1.63
CA PRO A 26 -2.92 -29.62 -1.25
C PRO A 26 -3.80 -28.50 -0.66
N GLU A 27 -5.08 -28.51 -1.03
CA GLU A 27 -6.07 -27.63 -0.44
C GLU A 27 -6.25 -27.91 1.05
N TYR A 28 -6.69 -26.89 1.78
CA TYR A 28 -7.01 -26.96 3.19
C TYR A 28 -8.39 -26.34 3.41
N VAL A 29 -9.42 -27.16 3.18
CA VAL A 29 -10.84 -26.79 3.27
C VAL A 29 -11.46 -27.49 4.49
N LYS A 30 -12.20 -26.73 5.30
CA LYS A 30 -12.92 -27.18 6.50
C LYS A 30 -14.42 -26.91 6.39
N THR A 31 -14.81 -25.89 5.63
CA THR A 31 -16.19 -25.44 5.50
C THR A 31 -16.74 -25.71 4.08
N PRO A 32 -18.07 -25.95 3.94
CA PRO A 32 -18.69 -26.05 2.62
C PRO A 32 -18.38 -24.82 1.77
N GLN A 33 -18.07 -25.05 0.49
CA GLN A 33 -17.74 -23.96 -0.42
C GLN A 33 -19.03 -23.29 -0.94
N PRO A 34 -18.99 -21.99 -1.31
CA PRO A 34 -20.16 -21.26 -1.82
C PRO A 34 -20.94 -21.96 -2.93
N TRP A 35 -20.26 -22.68 -3.81
CA TRP A 35 -20.93 -23.41 -4.89
C TRP A 35 -21.79 -24.59 -4.43
N GLU A 36 -21.59 -25.09 -3.20
CA GLU A 36 -22.38 -26.18 -2.61
C GLU A 36 -23.72 -25.72 -2.05
N TYR A 37 -23.86 -24.44 -1.70
CA TYR A 37 -25.06 -23.90 -1.03
C TYR A 37 -25.71 -22.69 -1.72
N MET A 38 -25.03 -22.06 -2.69
CA MET A 38 -25.60 -20.94 -3.46
C MET A 38 -26.08 -21.39 -4.83
N THR A 39 -27.23 -20.85 -5.22
CA THR A 39 -27.82 -20.96 -6.55
C THR A 39 -27.32 -19.85 -7.48
N ASN A 40 -27.53 -19.99 -8.80
CA ASN A 40 -27.08 -18.96 -9.75
C ASN A 40 -28.00 -17.74 -9.75
N GLU A 41 -29.26 -17.93 -9.34
CA GLU A 41 -30.29 -16.91 -9.24
C GLU A 41 -30.00 -15.87 -8.14
N GLU A 42 -29.16 -16.22 -7.16
CA GLU A 42 -28.72 -15.32 -6.08
C GLU A 42 -27.59 -14.36 -6.52
N LEU A 43 -26.95 -14.62 -7.67
CA LEU A 43 -25.84 -13.80 -8.15
C LEU A 43 -26.36 -12.57 -8.91
N PRO A 44 -25.87 -11.36 -8.58
CA PRO A 44 -26.23 -10.18 -9.36
C PRO A 44 -25.62 -10.24 -10.76
N LYS A 45 -26.25 -9.52 -11.71
CA LYS A 45 -25.69 -9.35 -13.07
C LYS A 45 -24.31 -8.70 -13.07
N SER A 46 -24.03 -7.86 -12.08
CA SER A 46 -22.74 -7.19 -11.91
C SER A 46 -22.40 -7.09 -10.43
N TYR A 47 -21.13 -7.27 -10.10
CA TYR A 47 -20.59 -7.15 -8.76
C TYR A 47 -19.19 -6.57 -8.84
N ASP A 48 -18.96 -5.45 -8.16
CA ASP A 48 -17.68 -4.74 -8.22
C ASP A 48 -17.28 -4.24 -6.82
N PRO A 49 -16.39 -4.95 -6.10
CA PRO A 49 -15.85 -4.51 -4.81
C PRO A 49 -15.08 -3.18 -4.83
N ARG A 50 -14.74 -2.66 -6.01
CA ARG A 50 -14.16 -1.30 -6.14
C ARG A 50 -15.22 -0.22 -5.87
N ASN A 51 -16.50 -0.57 -5.92
CA ASN A 51 -17.61 0.33 -5.65
C ASN A 51 -18.85 -0.44 -5.17
N ILE A 52 -18.91 -0.72 -3.86
CA ILE A 52 -20.13 -1.17 -3.18
C ILE A 52 -20.69 0.03 -2.43
N ASP A 53 -21.87 0.51 -2.84
CA ASP A 53 -22.55 1.67 -2.26
C ASP A 53 -21.68 2.95 -2.14
N GLY A 54 -20.82 3.18 -3.15
CA GLY A 54 -19.91 4.32 -3.19
C GLY A 54 -18.58 4.12 -2.45
N VAL A 55 -18.33 2.93 -1.90
CA VAL A 55 -17.14 2.60 -1.11
C VAL A 55 -16.29 1.55 -1.83
N SER A 56 -14.97 1.77 -1.86
CA SER A 56 -14.00 0.79 -2.35
C SER A 56 -13.53 -0.13 -1.21
N TYR A 57 -13.57 -1.44 -1.45
CA TYR A 57 -13.06 -2.47 -0.54
C TYR A 57 -11.78 -3.13 -1.03
N VAL A 58 -11.18 -2.60 -2.09
CA VAL A 58 -9.96 -3.16 -2.67
C VAL A 58 -8.72 -2.38 -2.19
N SER A 59 -7.63 -3.11 -1.95
CA SER A 59 -6.28 -2.63 -1.67
C SER A 59 -5.66 -1.89 -2.86
N VAL A 60 -4.55 -1.21 -2.60
CA VAL A 60 -3.87 -0.33 -3.56
C VAL A 60 -3.30 -1.12 -4.75
N SER A 61 -3.25 -0.50 -5.93
CA SER A 61 -2.55 -1.05 -7.08
C SER A 61 -1.04 -1.11 -6.81
N ARG A 62 -0.36 -2.11 -7.38
CA ARG A 62 1.08 -2.34 -7.15
C ARG A 62 1.81 -2.69 -8.45
N ASN A 63 3.14 -2.69 -8.39
CA ASN A 63 4.00 -3.01 -9.52
C ASN A 63 5.12 -3.98 -9.10
N GLN A 64 5.11 -5.20 -9.65
CA GLN A 64 6.11 -6.23 -9.38
C GLN A 64 7.41 -6.06 -10.19
N HIS A 65 7.41 -5.18 -11.19
CA HIS A 65 8.53 -5.00 -12.12
C HIS A 65 9.53 -3.94 -11.65
N ILE A 66 9.36 -3.36 -10.45
CA ILE A 66 10.23 -2.31 -9.94
C ILE A 66 10.69 -2.60 -8.51
N PRO A 67 11.94 -2.26 -8.16
CA PRO A 67 12.92 -1.46 -8.92
C PRO A 67 13.66 -2.24 -10.03
N GLN A 68 13.39 -3.53 -10.16
CA GLN A 68 13.95 -4.44 -11.16
C GLN A 68 12.93 -5.56 -11.43
N TYR A 69 13.12 -6.33 -12.51
CA TYR A 69 12.21 -7.43 -12.82
C TYR A 69 12.24 -8.51 -11.72
N CYS A 70 11.05 -8.93 -11.28
CA CYS A 70 10.85 -10.10 -10.43
C CYS A 70 9.51 -10.76 -10.78
N GLY A 71 9.56 -12.03 -11.19
CA GLY A 71 8.40 -12.86 -11.53
C GLY A 71 7.60 -13.29 -10.29
N SER A 72 6.98 -12.32 -9.62
CA SER A 72 6.32 -12.50 -8.32
C SER A 72 4.80 -12.27 -8.35
N CYS A 73 4.17 -12.33 -9.52
CA CYS A 73 2.72 -12.18 -9.69
C CYS A 73 1.88 -13.08 -8.77
N TRP A 74 2.36 -14.30 -8.51
CA TRP A 74 1.75 -15.26 -7.59
C TRP A 74 1.68 -14.75 -6.14
N ALA A 75 2.70 -14.02 -5.69
CA ALA A 75 2.75 -13.41 -4.36
C ALA A 75 1.90 -12.14 -4.28
N PHE A 76 1.94 -11.30 -5.31
CA PHE A 76 1.16 -10.05 -5.37
C PHE A 76 -0.34 -10.31 -5.44
N SER A 77 -0.77 -11.24 -6.30
CA SER A 77 -2.17 -11.62 -6.45
C SER A 77 -2.73 -12.16 -5.13
N ALA A 78 -2.02 -13.10 -4.48
CA ALA A 78 -2.44 -13.69 -3.20
C ALA A 78 -2.47 -12.66 -2.05
N ALA A 79 -1.43 -11.83 -1.92
CA ALA A 79 -1.37 -10.78 -0.91
C ALA A 79 -2.54 -9.79 -1.05
N SER A 80 -2.83 -9.36 -2.29
CA SER A 80 -3.87 -8.38 -2.56
C SER A 80 -5.28 -8.98 -2.39
N ALA A 81 -5.50 -10.23 -2.82
CA ALA A 81 -6.79 -10.90 -2.61
C ALA A 81 -7.11 -11.06 -1.11
N VAL A 82 -6.11 -11.43 -0.30
CA VAL A 82 -6.29 -11.56 1.16
C VAL A 82 -6.51 -10.20 1.82
N ALA A 83 -5.82 -9.15 1.39
CA ALA A 83 -6.05 -7.78 1.86
C ALA A 83 -7.46 -7.28 1.52
N ASP A 84 -7.96 -7.52 0.31
CA ASP A 84 -9.32 -7.17 -0.11
C ASP A 84 -10.37 -7.93 0.69
N ARG A 85 -10.17 -9.24 0.90
CA ARG A 85 -11.08 -10.07 1.71
C ARG A 85 -11.13 -9.58 3.15
N LEU A 86 -10.00 -9.19 3.74
CA LEU A 86 -9.96 -8.55 5.06
C LEU A 86 -10.78 -7.26 5.06
N ARG A 87 -10.61 -6.38 4.07
CA ARG A 87 -11.38 -5.14 3.95
C ARG A 87 -12.88 -5.41 3.81
N LEU A 88 -13.30 -6.41 3.04
CA LEU A 88 -14.72 -6.79 2.95
C LEU A 88 -15.26 -7.30 4.30
N MET A 89 -14.52 -8.18 4.98
CA MET A 89 -14.92 -8.74 6.28
C MET A 89 -15.00 -7.68 7.39
N THR A 90 -14.07 -6.73 7.42
CA THR A 90 -14.04 -5.66 8.43
C THR A 90 -14.87 -4.44 8.04
N LYS A 91 -15.56 -4.48 6.89
CA LYS A 91 -16.27 -3.34 6.29
C LYS A 91 -15.36 -2.11 6.14
N ASN A 92 -14.12 -2.35 5.72
CA ASN A 92 -13.08 -1.35 5.52
C ASN A 92 -12.74 -0.55 6.78
N ALA A 93 -12.96 -1.14 7.97
CA ALA A 93 -12.59 -0.52 9.24
C ALA A 93 -11.07 -0.37 9.35
N TRP A 94 -10.63 0.72 9.97
CA TRP A 94 -9.23 0.92 10.34
C TRP A 94 -8.84 -0.02 11.51
N PRO A 95 -7.60 -0.57 11.53
CA PRO A 95 -6.57 -0.44 10.50
C PRO A 95 -6.80 -1.39 9.30
N THR A 96 -6.49 -0.90 8.10
CA THR A 96 -6.44 -1.74 6.88
C THR A 96 -5.07 -2.35 6.70
N ALA A 97 -4.99 -3.58 6.19
CA ALA A 97 -3.74 -4.33 6.07
C ALA A 97 -3.27 -4.45 4.62
N GLU A 98 -2.14 -3.82 4.31
CA GLU A 98 -1.44 -3.99 3.05
C GLU A 98 -0.32 -5.01 3.23
N LEU A 99 -0.56 -6.26 2.86
CA LEU A 99 0.37 -7.38 3.12
C LEU A 99 1.69 -7.26 2.32
N SER A 100 2.78 -7.79 2.87
CA SER A 100 4.11 -7.79 2.24
C SER A 100 4.28 -8.96 1.24
N PRO A 101 4.26 -8.72 -0.09
CA PRO A 101 4.63 -9.72 -1.08
C PRO A 101 6.11 -10.10 -0.99
N GLN A 102 6.99 -9.22 -0.51
CA GLN A 102 8.40 -9.55 -0.34
C GLN A 102 8.59 -10.66 0.70
N MET A 103 7.88 -10.59 1.83
CA MET A 103 7.93 -11.66 2.83
C MET A 103 7.44 -12.99 2.23
N ILE A 104 6.42 -12.96 1.37
CA ILE A 104 5.93 -14.15 0.66
C ILE A 104 7.00 -14.71 -0.30
N VAL A 105 7.62 -13.85 -1.11
CA VAL A 105 8.72 -14.20 -2.02
C VAL A 105 9.88 -14.84 -1.24
N ASN A 106 10.23 -14.28 -0.07
CA ASN A 106 11.33 -14.77 0.75
C ASN A 106 11.05 -16.15 1.37
N CYS A 107 9.80 -16.40 1.78
CA CYS A 107 9.50 -17.46 2.74
C CYS A 107 8.58 -18.59 2.24
N ALA A 108 7.97 -18.48 1.06
CA ALA A 108 7.16 -19.56 0.53
C ALA A 108 8.05 -20.70 -0.01
N THR A 109 8.21 -21.76 0.79
CA THR A 109 9.13 -22.87 0.51
C THR A 109 8.73 -23.75 -0.68
N THR A 110 7.50 -23.60 -1.18
CA THR A 110 6.98 -24.30 -2.36
C THR A 110 6.95 -23.40 -3.60
N ALA A 111 7.65 -22.27 -3.59
CA ALA A 111 7.82 -21.38 -4.75
C ALA A 111 9.31 -21.14 -5.02
N MET A 112 9.63 -20.56 -6.18
CA MET A 112 10.99 -20.20 -6.58
C MET A 112 11.22 -18.68 -6.53
N GLY A 113 10.54 -17.99 -5.60
CA GLY A 113 10.68 -16.55 -5.40
C GLY A 113 10.37 -15.74 -6.67
N CYS A 114 11.35 -14.97 -7.16
CA CYS A 114 11.27 -14.18 -8.39
C CYS A 114 11.29 -15.01 -9.67
N HIS A 115 11.57 -16.31 -9.59
CA HIS A 115 11.58 -17.23 -10.73
C HIS A 115 10.27 -18.00 -10.90
N GLY A 116 9.21 -17.53 -10.23
CA GLY A 116 7.85 -18.03 -10.35
C GLY A 116 7.38 -18.86 -9.17
N GLY A 117 6.07 -19.02 -9.08
CA GLY A 117 5.41 -19.76 -8.01
C GLY A 117 3.92 -19.89 -8.25
N SER A 118 3.24 -20.57 -7.33
CA SER A 118 1.78 -20.73 -7.34
C SER A 118 1.13 -19.90 -6.23
N MET A 119 -0.09 -19.42 -6.48
CA MET A 119 -0.89 -18.67 -5.51
C MET A 119 -1.14 -19.49 -4.23
N THR A 120 -1.29 -20.82 -4.33
CA THR A 120 -1.47 -21.69 -3.15
C THR A 120 -0.22 -21.79 -2.27
N SER A 121 0.99 -21.60 -2.82
CA SER A 121 2.22 -21.50 -2.02
C SER A 121 2.16 -20.31 -1.06
N ALA A 122 1.59 -19.18 -1.50
CA ALA A 122 1.39 -18.02 -0.64
C ALA A 122 0.35 -18.30 0.45
N TYR A 123 -0.79 -18.92 0.12
CA TYR A 123 -1.82 -19.24 1.12
C TYR A 123 -1.36 -20.28 2.14
N LYS A 124 -0.60 -21.29 1.72
CA LYS A 124 0.04 -22.24 2.65
C LYS A 124 0.95 -21.51 3.64
N LEU A 125 1.80 -20.60 3.16
CA LEU A 125 2.66 -19.78 4.02
C LEU A 125 1.83 -18.92 5.00
N MET A 126 0.79 -18.24 4.51
CA MET A 126 -0.10 -17.43 5.36
C MET A 126 -0.79 -18.27 6.43
N LYS A 127 -1.17 -19.51 6.13
CA LYS A 127 -1.78 -20.43 7.10
C LYS A 127 -0.77 -20.90 8.14
N GLU A 128 0.43 -21.28 7.73
CA GLU A 128 1.45 -21.87 8.60
C GLU A 128 2.18 -20.84 9.47
N ARG A 129 2.47 -19.65 8.93
CA ARG A 129 3.33 -18.65 9.57
C ARG A 129 2.73 -17.26 9.67
N GLY A 130 1.71 -16.96 8.85
CA GLY A 130 1.18 -15.62 8.67
C GLY A 130 2.14 -14.71 7.89
N VAL A 131 1.60 -13.60 7.41
CA VAL A 131 2.34 -12.59 6.63
C VAL A 131 2.16 -11.22 7.30
N PRO A 132 3.23 -10.41 7.45
CA PRO A 132 3.12 -9.05 7.98
C PRO A 132 2.71 -8.04 6.90
N THR A 133 2.56 -6.77 7.27
CA THR A 133 2.33 -5.71 6.28
C THR A 133 3.62 -5.29 5.57
N GLU A 134 3.46 -4.53 4.49
CA GLU A 134 4.54 -3.87 3.75
C GLU A 134 5.43 -3.00 4.66
N GLY A 135 4.89 -2.49 5.77
CA GLY A 135 5.63 -1.72 6.78
C GLY A 135 6.67 -2.54 7.57
N CYS A 136 6.62 -3.87 7.51
CA CYS A 136 7.62 -4.77 8.08
C CYS A 136 8.72 -5.15 7.08
N MET A 137 8.33 -5.39 5.83
CA MET A 137 9.23 -5.79 4.75
C MET A 137 8.76 -5.20 3.43
N ARG A 138 9.44 -4.13 2.99
CA ARG A 138 9.19 -3.47 1.70
C ARG A 138 9.53 -4.40 0.54
N TYR A 139 8.82 -4.22 -0.56
CA TYR A 139 9.15 -4.86 -1.82
C TYR A 139 10.49 -4.37 -2.39
N GLU A 140 11.41 -5.32 -2.62
CA GLU A 140 12.75 -5.07 -3.18
C GLU A 140 12.96 -5.79 -4.52
N ALA A 141 11.96 -6.53 -5.02
CA ALA A 141 11.98 -7.25 -6.29
C ALA A 141 13.21 -8.17 -6.47
N LYS A 142 13.55 -8.92 -5.41
CA LYS A 142 14.67 -9.88 -5.43
C LYS A 142 14.41 -11.06 -4.52
N ASP A 143 15.12 -12.16 -4.77
CA ASP A 143 15.17 -13.29 -3.86
C ASP A 143 16.01 -12.98 -2.63
N MET A 144 15.48 -13.34 -1.45
CA MET A 144 16.20 -13.24 -0.18
C MET A 144 15.90 -14.47 0.67
N GLU A 145 16.85 -14.86 1.51
CA GLU A 145 16.64 -15.95 2.45
C GLU A 145 15.54 -15.61 3.47
N CYS A 146 14.74 -16.60 3.85
CA CYS A 146 13.72 -16.45 4.89
C CYS A 146 14.33 -16.42 6.31
N THR A 147 14.94 -15.30 6.66
CA THR A 147 15.48 -15.01 8.00
C THR A 147 14.58 -14.03 8.73
N ASP A 148 14.70 -13.90 10.06
CA ASP A 148 13.94 -12.91 10.83
C ASP A 148 14.12 -11.48 10.28
N MET A 149 15.33 -11.15 9.82
CA MET A 149 15.65 -9.87 9.18
C MET A 149 14.83 -9.62 7.91
N ASN A 150 14.53 -10.67 7.16
CA ASN A 150 13.81 -10.61 5.88
C ASN A 150 12.32 -10.94 6.03
N ILE A 151 11.82 -11.03 7.28
CA ILE A 151 10.39 -11.15 7.59
C ILE A 151 9.86 -9.82 8.12
N CYS A 152 10.52 -9.22 9.11
CA CYS A 152 10.21 -7.88 9.59
C CYS A 152 11.48 -7.27 10.19
N ARG A 153 11.85 -6.07 9.74
CA ARG A 153 13.04 -5.38 10.23
C ARG A 153 12.80 -3.89 10.40
N ASP A 154 13.75 -3.28 11.08
CA ASP A 154 13.87 -1.84 11.24
C ASP A 154 15.36 -1.47 11.17
N CYS A 155 15.70 -0.34 10.54
CA CYS A 155 17.09 0.09 10.38
C CYS A 155 17.31 1.46 10.98
N GLY A 156 18.36 1.58 11.80
CA GLY A 156 18.77 2.85 12.39
C GLY A 156 19.78 3.59 11.53
N HIS A 157 19.96 4.87 11.83
CA HIS A 157 21.06 5.65 11.25
C HIS A 157 22.43 5.14 11.76
N ASP A 158 22.57 5.03 13.08
CA ASP A 158 23.85 4.70 13.74
C ASP A 158 24.00 3.22 14.14
N TYR A 159 23.02 2.38 13.78
CA TYR A 159 23.03 0.96 14.09
C TYR A 159 22.48 0.15 12.91
N PRO A 160 22.99 -1.07 12.69
CA PRO A 160 22.57 -1.90 11.57
C PRO A 160 21.09 -2.25 11.65
N CYS A 161 20.49 -2.62 10.52
CA CYS A 161 19.16 -3.22 10.52
C CYS A 161 19.08 -4.37 11.54
N HIS A 162 17.93 -4.50 12.19
CA HIS A 162 17.66 -5.56 13.16
C HIS A 162 16.28 -6.14 12.94
N PRO A 163 16.07 -7.44 13.25
CA PRO A 163 14.76 -8.04 13.17
C PRO A 163 13.83 -7.44 14.22
N VAL A 164 12.61 -7.10 13.81
CA VAL A 164 11.52 -6.75 14.72
C VAL A 164 10.83 -8.04 15.10
N GLN A 165 10.65 -8.30 16.40
CA GLN A 165 10.10 -9.57 16.89
C GLN A 165 8.58 -9.51 17.16
N ASN A 166 8.05 -8.31 17.43
CA ASN A 166 6.64 -8.11 17.75
C ASN A 166 6.00 -7.20 16.71
N TYR A 167 5.23 -7.82 15.83
CA TYR A 167 4.53 -7.18 14.73
C TYR A 167 3.30 -8.01 14.41
N THR A 168 2.36 -7.43 13.67
CA THR A 168 1.11 -8.10 13.35
C THR A 168 1.33 -9.10 12.22
N LYS A 169 0.69 -10.26 12.37
CA LYS A 169 0.70 -11.32 11.35
C LYS A 169 -0.74 -11.64 10.95
N TYR A 170 -0.98 -11.61 9.65
CA TYR A 170 -2.25 -11.94 9.04
C TYR A 170 -2.21 -13.38 8.56
N PHE A 171 -3.20 -14.17 8.98
CA PHE A 171 -3.29 -15.60 8.70
C PHE A 171 -4.49 -15.90 7.83
N VAL A 172 -4.45 -17.03 7.14
CA VAL A 172 -5.63 -17.61 6.47
C VAL A 172 -6.02 -18.91 7.18
N GLU A 173 -7.32 -19.15 7.34
CA GLU A 173 -7.85 -20.33 8.04
C GLU A 173 -8.04 -21.52 7.12
N GLU A 174 -8.39 -21.23 5.87
CA GLU A 174 -8.70 -22.19 4.81
C GLU A 174 -8.26 -21.60 3.48
N TYR A 175 -7.87 -22.47 2.55
CA TYR A 175 -7.62 -22.11 1.16
C TYR A 175 -7.88 -23.31 0.26
N GLY A 176 -8.26 -23.06 -0.99
CA GLY A 176 -8.58 -24.12 -1.93
C GLY A 176 -8.62 -23.64 -3.37
N TYR A 177 -9.11 -24.51 -4.24
CA TYR A 177 -9.21 -24.28 -5.67
C TYR A 177 -10.65 -23.99 -6.08
N VAL A 178 -10.81 -23.23 -7.16
CA VAL A 178 -12.09 -22.98 -7.82
C VAL A 178 -11.87 -22.79 -9.31
N SER A 179 -12.81 -23.23 -10.15
CA SER A 179 -12.73 -23.08 -11.60
C SER A 179 -14.13 -23.03 -12.22
N GLY A 180 -14.21 -22.47 -13.42
CA GLY A 180 -15.45 -22.24 -14.16
C GLY A 180 -16.24 -21.01 -13.67
N GLU A 181 -16.92 -20.36 -14.62
CA GLU A 181 -17.65 -19.10 -14.44
C GLU A 181 -18.50 -19.08 -13.17
N GLU A 182 -19.43 -20.04 -13.04
CA GLU A 182 -20.42 -20.03 -11.96
C GLU A 182 -19.79 -20.19 -10.58
N ARG A 183 -18.81 -21.09 -10.42
CA ARG A 183 -18.17 -21.33 -9.12
C ARG A 183 -17.29 -20.16 -8.72
N MET A 184 -16.58 -19.56 -9.67
CA MET A 184 -15.80 -18.34 -9.44
C MET A 184 -16.69 -17.19 -8.96
N MET A 185 -17.83 -16.95 -9.62
CA MET A 185 -18.78 -15.91 -9.20
C MET A 185 -19.28 -16.14 -7.77
N LYS A 186 -19.69 -17.37 -7.42
CA LYS A 186 -20.16 -17.71 -6.08
C LYS A 186 -19.09 -17.47 -5.02
N GLU A 187 -17.85 -17.86 -5.31
CA GLU A 187 -16.73 -17.62 -4.40
C GLU A 187 -16.46 -16.13 -4.20
N ILE A 188 -16.42 -15.37 -5.29
CA ILE A 188 -16.17 -13.93 -5.27
C ILE A 188 -17.27 -13.19 -4.51
N TYR A 189 -18.54 -13.52 -4.78
CA TYR A 189 -19.68 -12.86 -4.16
C TYR A 189 -19.75 -13.11 -2.66
N ALA A 190 -19.59 -14.37 -2.25
CA ALA A 190 -19.75 -14.77 -0.86
C ALA A 190 -18.55 -14.39 0.01
N ARG A 191 -17.34 -14.48 -0.53
CA ARG A 191 -16.11 -14.42 0.27
C ARG A 191 -15.06 -13.43 -0.24
N GLY A 192 -15.31 -12.75 -1.36
CA GLY A 192 -14.42 -11.72 -1.91
C GLY A 192 -13.42 -12.23 -2.95
N PRO A 193 -12.50 -11.38 -3.43
CA PRO A 193 -11.65 -11.66 -4.58
C PRO A 193 -10.89 -12.98 -4.54
N ILE A 194 -10.72 -13.60 -5.70
CA ILE A 194 -9.93 -14.82 -5.90
C ILE A 194 -8.68 -14.50 -6.69
N THR A 195 -7.77 -15.46 -6.75
CA THR A 195 -6.57 -15.37 -7.59
C THR A 195 -6.62 -16.42 -8.68
N CYS A 196 -6.39 -16.02 -9.93
CA CYS A 196 -6.45 -16.92 -11.08
C CYS A 196 -5.17 -16.82 -11.90
N ALA A 197 -4.81 -17.92 -12.54
CA ALA A 197 -3.78 -17.92 -13.57
C ALA A 197 -4.37 -17.60 -14.95
N LEU A 198 -3.60 -16.95 -15.80
CA LEU A 198 -3.92 -16.74 -17.22
C LEU A 198 -2.66 -16.76 -18.07
N ASP A 199 -2.84 -16.80 -19.39
CA ASP A 199 -1.78 -16.63 -20.37
C ASP A 199 -1.57 -15.14 -20.71
N ALA A 200 -0.49 -14.54 -20.23
CA ALA A 200 -0.13 -13.15 -20.51
C ALA A 200 0.51 -13.00 -21.89
N THR A 201 -0.33 -12.87 -22.92
CA THR A 201 0.10 -12.65 -24.31
C THR A 201 0.62 -11.23 -24.55
N ASP A 202 1.36 -11.03 -25.64
CA ASP A 202 1.82 -9.70 -26.07
C ASP A 202 0.65 -8.71 -26.26
N GLU A 203 -0.52 -9.20 -26.71
CA GLU A 203 -1.73 -8.37 -26.85
C GLU A 203 -2.26 -7.90 -25.49
N LEU A 204 -2.24 -8.77 -24.47
CA LEU A 204 -2.58 -8.38 -23.11
C LEU A 204 -1.54 -7.42 -22.53
N VAL A 205 -0.25 -7.63 -22.77
CA VAL A 205 0.81 -6.70 -22.35
C VAL A 205 0.58 -5.31 -22.95
N ALA A 206 0.10 -5.23 -24.19
CA ALA A 206 -0.22 -3.98 -24.87
C ALA A 206 -1.57 -3.35 -24.47
N TYR A 207 -2.36 -3.98 -23.60
CA TYR A 207 -3.71 -3.54 -23.22
C TYR A 207 -3.73 -2.11 -22.63
N LYS A 208 -4.69 -1.30 -23.08
CA LYS A 208 -4.93 0.08 -22.62
C LYS A 208 -6.34 0.34 -22.10
N GLY A 209 -7.32 -0.53 -22.39
CA GLY A 209 -8.71 -0.34 -21.99
C GLY A 209 -9.70 -1.15 -22.82
N GLY A 210 -10.93 -1.28 -22.32
CA GLY A 210 -12.03 -2.01 -22.97
C GLY A 210 -12.16 -3.47 -22.52
N ILE A 211 -13.09 -4.22 -23.09
CA ILE A 211 -13.27 -5.64 -22.75
C ILE A 211 -12.35 -6.49 -23.64
N PHE A 212 -11.21 -6.88 -23.07
CA PHE A 212 -10.22 -7.75 -23.70
C PHE A 212 -10.83 -9.09 -24.13
N GLU A 213 -10.42 -9.57 -25.29
CA GLU A 213 -10.81 -10.86 -25.82
C GLU A 213 -9.75 -11.36 -26.79
N ASP A 214 -8.92 -12.29 -26.33
CA ASP A 214 -7.96 -12.98 -27.17
C ASP A 214 -8.69 -13.82 -28.23
N LYS A 215 -8.16 -13.79 -29.46
CA LYS A 215 -8.69 -14.56 -30.61
C LYS A 215 -7.83 -15.75 -30.98
N THR A 216 -6.68 -15.95 -30.31
CA THR A 216 -5.77 -17.06 -30.60
C THR A 216 -6.23 -18.37 -29.96
N GLY A 217 -6.98 -18.29 -28.85
CA GLY A 217 -7.47 -19.46 -28.11
C GLY A 217 -6.39 -20.09 -27.23
N THR A 218 -5.32 -19.36 -26.91
CA THR A 218 -4.24 -19.86 -26.06
C THR A 218 -4.68 -20.00 -24.60
N THR A 219 -4.09 -20.97 -23.91
CA THR A 219 -4.32 -21.24 -22.48
C THR A 219 -3.02 -21.64 -21.79
N SER A 220 -1.88 -21.12 -22.24
CA SER A 220 -0.57 -21.42 -21.65
C SER A 220 -0.36 -20.57 -20.39
N LEU A 221 -0.94 -21.03 -19.28
CA LEU A 221 -0.93 -20.29 -18.01
C LEU A 221 0.49 -19.94 -17.56
N ASN A 222 0.79 -18.66 -17.48
CA ASN A 222 2.14 -18.14 -17.19
C ASN A 222 2.14 -16.90 -16.28
N HIS A 223 0.97 -16.34 -15.96
CA HIS A 223 0.81 -15.16 -15.11
C HIS A 223 -0.32 -15.35 -14.11
N ALA A 224 -0.22 -14.71 -12.94
CA ALA A 224 -1.21 -14.77 -11.88
C ALA A 224 -1.81 -13.39 -11.59
N ILE A 225 -3.13 -13.32 -11.51
CA ILE A 225 -3.90 -12.09 -11.31
C ILE A 225 -4.92 -12.27 -10.19
N SER A 226 -5.59 -11.18 -9.79
CA SER A 226 -6.75 -11.29 -8.89
C SER A 226 -8.04 -10.91 -9.61
N VAL A 227 -8.99 -11.83 -9.67
CA VAL A 227 -10.35 -11.59 -10.19
C VAL A 227 -11.22 -11.13 -9.02
N VAL A 228 -11.74 -9.90 -9.11
CA VAL A 228 -12.43 -9.28 -7.97
C VAL A 228 -13.95 -9.23 -8.13
N GLY A 229 -14.44 -9.33 -9.37
CA GLY A 229 -15.83 -9.05 -9.68
C GLY A 229 -16.14 -9.26 -11.16
N TRP A 230 -17.34 -8.92 -11.58
CA TRP A 230 -17.80 -9.06 -12.97
C TRP A 230 -18.82 -7.99 -13.34
N GLY A 231 -19.02 -7.80 -14.63
CA GLY A 231 -20.08 -6.97 -15.17
C GLY A 231 -20.56 -7.43 -16.53
N GLU A 232 -21.43 -6.63 -17.11
CA GLU A 232 -21.95 -6.78 -18.47
C GLU A 232 -22.10 -5.39 -19.09
N GLU A 233 -21.53 -5.21 -20.29
CA GLU A 233 -21.59 -3.97 -21.07
C GLU A 233 -21.98 -4.37 -22.50
N ASP A 234 -23.06 -3.77 -23.03
CA ASP A 234 -23.58 -4.05 -24.38
C ASP A 234 -23.79 -5.54 -24.70
N GLY A 235 -24.25 -6.31 -23.69
CA GLY A 235 -24.47 -7.76 -23.79
C GLY A 235 -23.20 -8.60 -23.71
N LYS A 236 -22.01 -7.99 -23.59
CA LYS A 236 -20.73 -8.67 -23.39
C LYS A 236 -20.43 -8.75 -21.89
N LYS A 237 -20.43 -9.97 -21.36
CA LYS A 237 -20.03 -10.28 -19.99
C LYS A 237 -18.52 -10.19 -19.83
N TYR A 238 -18.05 -9.65 -18.71
CA TYR A 238 -16.63 -9.54 -18.42
C TYR A 238 -16.29 -9.79 -16.96
N TRP A 239 -15.06 -10.23 -16.71
CA TRP A 239 -14.40 -10.22 -15.41
C TRP A 239 -13.75 -8.87 -15.17
N ILE A 240 -13.72 -8.45 -13.91
CA ILE A 240 -12.95 -7.30 -13.42
C ILE A 240 -11.69 -7.85 -12.75
N VAL A 241 -10.53 -7.43 -13.24
CA VAL A 241 -9.27 -8.09 -12.87
C VAL A 241 -8.21 -7.07 -12.45
N ARG A 242 -7.61 -7.29 -11.27
CA ARG A 242 -6.42 -6.58 -10.80
C ARG A 242 -5.17 -7.23 -11.38
N ASN A 243 -4.30 -6.41 -11.96
CA ASN A 243 -2.94 -6.80 -12.34
C ASN A 243 -1.89 -6.16 -11.40
N SER A 244 -0.62 -6.53 -11.58
CA SER A 244 0.51 -6.11 -10.75
C SER A 244 1.63 -5.43 -11.56
N TRP A 245 1.27 -4.67 -12.60
CA TRP A 245 2.20 -3.98 -13.51
C TRP A 245 2.12 -2.44 -13.43
N GLY A 246 1.60 -1.93 -12.31
CA GLY A 246 1.51 -0.50 -12.05
C GLY A 246 0.30 0.21 -12.65
N THR A 247 0.01 1.41 -12.13
CA THR A 247 -1.22 2.15 -12.47
C THR A 247 -1.25 2.72 -13.89
N TYR A 248 -0.10 2.85 -14.54
CA TYR A 248 0.02 3.31 -15.93
C TYR A 248 -0.34 2.23 -16.96
N TRP A 249 -0.45 0.96 -16.54
CA TRP A 249 -0.86 -0.14 -17.41
C TRP A 249 -2.38 -0.33 -17.36
N GLY A 250 -3.01 -0.59 -18.52
CA GLY A 250 -4.45 -0.83 -18.61
C GLY A 250 -5.32 0.30 -18.01
N GLU A 251 -6.36 -0.11 -17.28
CA GLU A 251 -7.34 0.76 -16.63
C GLU A 251 -6.93 1.03 -15.16
N ASN A 252 -5.93 1.87 -14.92
CA ASN A 252 -5.33 2.14 -13.59
C ASN A 252 -4.63 0.92 -12.93
N GLY A 253 -4.01 0.05 -13.74
CA GLY A 253 -3.41 -1.22 -13.30
C GLY A 253 -4.38 -2.41 -13.32
N TRP A 254 -5.57 -2.21 -13.87
CA TRP A 254 -6.64 -3.19 -13.95
C TRP A 254 -7.03 -3.44 -15.40
N PHE A 255 -7.80 -4.50 -15.64
CA PHE A 255 -8.36 -4.76 -16.96
C PHE A 255 -9.70 -5.48 -16.86
N ARG A 256 -10.41 -5.49 -17.97
CA ARG A 256 -11.64 -6.26 -18.16
C ARG A 256 -11.40 -7.28 -19.26
N ILE A 257 -11.83 -8.52 -19.05
CA ILE A 257 -11.67 -9.62 -20.00
C ILE A 257 -12.99 -10.38 -20.13
N VAL A 258 -13.32 -10.85 -21.34
CA VAL A 258 -14.55 -11.61 -21.59
C VAL A 258 -14.70 -12.78 -20.61
N ARG A 259 -15.93 -12.97 -20.11
CA ARG A 259 -16.30 -13.98 -19.12
C ARG A 259 -17.20 -15.05 -19.73
N GLY A 260 -17.04 -16.30 -19.29
CA GLY A 260 -17.85 -17.46 -19.68
C GLY A 260 -17.30 -18.27 -20.86
N THR A 261 -16.13 -17.87 -21.38
CA THR A 261 -15.48 -18.56 -22.52
C THR A 261 -14.07 -19.04 -22.19
N ASN A 262 -13.66 -18.98 -20.90
CA ASN A 262 -12.31 -19.32 -20.44
C ASN A 262 -11.18 -18.66 -21.26
N ASN A 263 -11.34 -17.38 -21.63
CA ASN A 263 -10.38 -16.67 -22.47
C ASN A 263 -9.02 -16.53 -21.76
N LEU A 264 -7.92 -16.80 -22.48
CA LEU A 264 -6.56 -16.93 -21.92
C LEU A 264 -6.43 -17.98 -20.80
N GLY A 265 -7.40 -18.88 -20.64
CA GLY A 265 -7.42 -19.88 -19.57
C GLY A 265 -7.79 -19.35 -18.18
N ILE A 266 -8.25 -18.08 -18.06
CA ILE A 266 -8.49 -17.40 -16.78
C ILE A 266 -9.49 -18.13 -15.84
N GLU A 267 -10.36 -18.98 -16.38
CA GLU A 267 -11.38 -19.73 -15.62
C GLU A 267 -10.94 -21.16 -15.30
N SER A 268 -9.71 -21.54 -15.64
CA SER A 268 -9.20 -22.91 -15.52
C SER A 268 -8.62 -23.20 -14.15
N GLU A 269 -7.83 -22.27 -13.63
CA GLU A 269 -7.08 -22.45 -12.39
C GLU A 269 -7.13 -21.20 -11.52
N CYS A 270 -8.10 -21.18 -10.60
CA CYS A 270 -8.21 -20.17 -9.58
C CYS A 270 -8.11 -20.77 -8.18
N THR A 271 -7.74 -19.92 -7.23
CA THR A 271 -7.57 -20.27 -5.83
C THR A 271 -8.16 -19.16 -4.96
N TRP A 272 -8.57 -19.54 -3.76
CA TRP A 272 -9.19 -18.66 -2.78
C TRP A 272 -8.64 -18.93 -1.40
N ALA A 273 -8.75 -17.96 -0.50
CA ALA A 273 -8.38 -18.11 0.90
C ALA A 273 -9.33 -17.33 1.82
N VAL A 274 -9.59 -17.84 3.01
CA VAL A 274 -10.40 -17.16 4.03
C VAL A 274 -9.45 -16.55 5.06
N PRO A 275 -9.29 -15.23 5.13
CA PRO A 275 -8.45 -14.62 6.14
C PRO A 275 -9.05 -14.72 7.54
N ARG A 276 -8.19 -14.74 8.55
CA ARG A 276 -8.58 -14.57 9.94
C ARG A 276 -8.45 -13.09 10.32
N VAL A 277 -9.57 -12.47 10.74
CA VAL A 277 -9.53 -11.15 11.36
C VAL A 277 -8.84 -11.27 12.73
N PRO A 278 -7.76 -10.53 13.00
CA PRO A 278 -7.10 -10.59 14.31
C PRO A 278 -8.02 -10.05 15.42
N GLU A 279 -8.36 -10.86 16.43
CA GLU A 279 -9.22 -10.44 17.58
C GLU A 279 -8.57 -9.33 18.43
N LYS A 280 -7.26 -9.44 18.62
CA LYS A 280 -6.34 -8.43 19.14
C LYS A 280 -5.01 -8.66 18.44
N MET A 281 -4.31 -7.59 18.05
CA MET A 281 -2.93 -7.73 17.60
C MET A 281 -2.15 -8.48 18.67
N ARG A 282 -1.51 -9.59 18.30
CA ARG A 282 -0.62 -10.32 19.19
C ARG A 282 0.66 -9.50 19.38
N LEU A 283 0.57 -8.47 20.21
CA LEU A 283 1.72 -7.86 20.86
C LEU A 283 2.30 -8.95 21.76
N ASN A 284 3.42 -9.54 21.37
CA ASN A 284 4.19 -10.36 22.27
C ASN A 284 4.89 -9.41 23.27
N ASP A 285 4.74 -9.67 24.57
CA ASP A 285 5.18 -8.78 25.66
C ASP A 285 6.70 -8.59 25.74
N LYS A 286 7.49 -9.34 24.96
CA LYS A 286 8.94 -9.16 24.85
C LYS A 286 9.28 -8.09 23.83
N MET A 287 9.01 -6.83 24.14
CA MET A 287 9.45 -5.70 23.31
C MET A 287 10.94 -5.78 22.96
N ARG A 288 11.24 -5.30 21.75
CA ARG A 288 12.46 -4.64 21.27
C ARG A 288 13.59 -4.57 22.31
N SER A 289 14.78 -5.04 21.94
CA SER A 289 15.99 -4.86 22.75
C SER A 289 16.06 -3.43 23.33
N LEU A 290 16.10 -3.34 24.67
CA LEU A 290 16.34 -2.09 25.43
C LEU A 290 17.60 -1.34 24.94
N HIS A 291 18.49 -2.00 24.21
CA HIS A 291 19.74 -1.43 23.69
C HIS A 291 19.58 -0.61 22.39
N ASN A 292 18.42 -0.61 21.73
CA ASN A 292 18.21 0.08 20.44
C ASN A 292 17.67 1.53 20.56
N ARG A 293 17.43 2.00 21.78
CA ARG A 293 16.78 3.31 22.03
C ARG A 293 17.73 4.50 22.04
N ALA A 294 19.01 4.30 22.37
CA ALA A 294 19.88 5.39 22.81
C ALA A 294 20.51 6.30 21.71
N ARG A 295 20.30 6.05 20.41
CA ARG A 295 20.97 6.83 19.33
C ARG A 295 20.16 6.87 18.02
N TYR A 296 18.94 7.37 18.08
CA TYR A 296 18.02 7.33 16.94
C TYR A 296 18.17 8.50 15.96
N PHE A 297 18.70 9.64 16.40
CA PHE A 297 18.88 10.85 15.58
C PHE A 297 20.22 11.55 15.88
N PRO A 298 21.29 11.33 15.10
CA PRO A 298 22.41 12.28 15.08
C PRO A 298 22.10 13.54 14.27
N HIS A 299 21.12 13.45 13.35
CA HIS A 299 20.66 14.53 12.49
C HIS A 299 19.13 14.56 12.42
N SER A 300 18.57 15.76 12.40
CA SER A 300 17.12 15.95 12.32
C SER A 300 16.58 15.53 10.96
N CYS A 301 15.47 14.79 10.96
CA CYS A 301 14.75 14.45 9.73
C CYS A 301 14.04 15.68 9.12
N ALA A 302 13.56 16.60 9.97
CA ALA A 302 12.94 17.85 9.55
C ALA A 302 13.95 19.02 9.60
N ILE A 303 14.49 19.41 8.45
CA ILE A 303 15.43 20.54 8.33
C ILE A 303 14.67 21.74 7.79
N ARG A 304 14.41 22.72 8.66
CA ARG A 304 13.54 23.86 8.34
C ARG A 304 14.00 24.63 7.11
N LYS A 305 13.20 24.56 6.05
CA LYS A 305 13.34 25.32 4.80
C LYS A 305 11.96 25.63 4.25
N GLN A 306 11.41 26.75 4.71
CA GLN A 306 10.05 27.15 4.38
C GLN A 306 9.98 27.72 2.96
N GLU A 307 8.99 27.27 2.18
CA GLU A 307 8.70 27.76 0.83
C GLU A 307 7.66 28.91 0.87
N PRO A 308 7.55 29.73 -0.17
CA PRO A 308 6.43 30.67 -0.28
C PRO A 308 5.09 29.92 -0.38
N ALA A 309 4.08 30.36 0.37
CA ALA A 309 2.74 29.78 0.28
C ALA A 309 2.00 30.29 -0.99
N VAL A 310 1.10 29.46 -1.53
CA VAL A 310 0.17 29.84 -2.59
C VAL A 310 -1.25 29.72 -2.02
N VAL A 311 -1.84 30.86 -1.65
CA VAL A 311 -3.18 30.92 -1.05
C VAL A 311 -4.01 31.91 -1.84
N THR A 312 -5.01 31.39 -2.55
CA THR A 312 -5.95 32.17 -3.36
C THR A 312 -7.35 32.19 -2.74
N GLU A 313 -7.70 31.15 -1.99
CA GLU A 313 -8.98 31.04 -1.30
C GLU A 313 -8.89 31.39 0.21
N PRO A 314 -9.98 31.88 0.85
CA PRO A 314 -10.01 32.12 2.29
C PRO A 314 -9.67 30.87 3.11
N LEU A 315 -8.91 31.05 4.19
CA LEU A 315 -8.54 29.94 5.08
C LEU A 315 -9.73 29.51 5.96
N PRO A 316 -9.85 28.21 6.30
CA PRO A 316 -10.97 27.69 7.09
C PRO A 316 -11.28 28.42 8.38
N HIS A 317 -10.26 28.88 9.10
CA HIS A 317 -10.44 29.61 10.36
C HIS A 317 -11.04 31.02 10.22
N PHE A 318 -11.25 31.53 8.99
CA PHE A 318 -11.98 32.78 8.77
C PHE A 318 -13.49 32.59 8.59
N TYR A 319 -13.95 31.37 8.23
CA TYR A 319 -15.37 31.11 7.94
C TYR A 319 -15.97 29.98 8.79
N LEU A 320 -15.17 29.12 9.40
CA LEU A 320 -15.63 28.15 10.39
C LEU A 320 -15.60 28.78 11.79
N LYS A 321 -16.70 28.62 12.51
CA LYS A 321 -16.75 28.96 13.93
C LYS A 321 -16.37 27.73 14.76
N SER A 322 -15.72 27.95 15.89
CA SER A 322 -15.32 26.86 16.79
C SER A 322 -16.51 26.03 17.32
N GLU A 323 -17.71 26.62 17.37
CA GLU A 323 -18.97 25.94 17.76
C GLU A 323 -19.46 24.93 16.72
N ASP A 324 -19.08 25.09 15.44
CA ASP A 324 -19.43 24.20 14.34
C ASP A 324 -18.44 23.03 14.19
N ILE A 325 -17.28 23.12 14.86
CA ILE A 325 -16.24 22.08 14.84
C ILE A 325 -16.55 21.04 15.92
N PRO A 326 -16.63 19.75 15.57
CA PRO A 326 -17.00 18.71 16.53
C PRO A 326 -15.93 18.52 17.61
N LYS A 327 -16.36 18.03 18.78
CA LYS A 327 -15.43 17.71 19.89
C LYS A 327 -14.41 16.63 19.54
N SER A 328 -14.77 15.71 18.65
CA SER A 328 -13.91 14.66 18.12
C SER A 328 -14.08 14.54 16.62
N TYR A 329 -12.99 14.28 15.91
CA TYR A 329 -12.98 14.06 14.47
C TYR A 329 -11.81 13.13 14.14
N ASP A 330 -12.05 12.07 13.38
CA ASP A 330 -11.03 11.08 13.04
C ASP A 330 -11.26 10.55 11.63
N ILE A 331 -10.34 10.84 10.69
CA ILE A 331 -10.47 10.38 9.29
C ILE A 331 -10.48 8.85 9.17
N ARG A 332 -9.97 8.14 10.18
CA ARG A 332 -9.95 6.68 10.22
C ARG A 332 -11.35 6.10 10.42
N ASN A 333 -12.28 6.94 10.87
CA ASN A 333 -13.68 6.60 11.06
C ASN A 333 -14.58 7.86 11.01
N ILE A 334 -14.92 8.30 9.80
CA ILE A 334 -15.97 9.30 9.57
C ILE A 334 -17.23 8.53 9.15
N ASP A 335 -18.26 8.55 10.00
CA ASP A 335 -19.54 7.86 9.76
C ASP A 335 -19.38 6.36 9.39
N GLY A 336 -18.46 5.67 10.06
CA GLY A 336 -18.16 4.25 9.81
C GLY A 336 -17.20 4.00 8.66
N ARG A 337 -16.61 5.04 8.06
CA ARG A 337 -15.72 4.93 6.89
C ARG A 337 -14.30 5.36 7.21
N ASN A 338 -13.35 4.54 6.80
CA ASN A 338 -11.93 4.86 6.84
C ASN A 338 -11.48 5.57 5.56
N TYR A 339 -10.81 6.72 5.72
CA TYR A 339 -10.19 7.49 4.64
C TYR A 339 -8.66 7.51 4.70
N ALA A 340 -8.09 7.00 5.80
CA ALA A 340 -6.66 6.91 5.99
C ALA A 340 -6.05 5.87 5.03
N THR A 341 -5.03 6.30 4.28
CA THR A 341 -4.10 5.44 3.54
C THR A 341 -3.30 4.52 4.46
N TRP A 342 -2.64 3.51 3.87
CA TRP A 342 -1.82 2.55 4.60
C TRP A 342 -0.65 3.18 5.37
N ASP A 343 -0.26 2.51 6.46
CA ASP A 343 0.87 2.93 7.26
C ASP A 343 2.20 2.70 6.55
N LYS A 344 3.13 3.65 6.71
CA LYS A 344 4.43 3.64 6.05
C LYS A 344 5.55 3.42 7.06
N ASN A 345 6.69 2.93 6.56
CA ASN A 345 7.92 2.79 7.33
C ASN A 345 9.10 3.36 6.54
N GLN A 346 9.63 4.48 7.00
CA GLN A 346 10.73 5.18 6.32
C GLN A 346 12.10 4.52 6.52
N HIS A 347 12.22 3.64 7.53
CA HIS A 347 13.49 3.06 7.98
C HIS A 347 13.85 1.74 7.30
N ILE A 348 13.10 1.32 6.29
CA ILE A 348 13.36 0.09 5.54
C ILE A 348 13.24 0.34 4.03
N PRO A 349 14.06 -0.33 3.19
CA PRO A 349 14.98 -1.44 3.49
C PRO A 349 16.27 -1.06 4.22
N GLN A 350 16.54 0.23 4.35
CA GLN A 350 17.65 0.83 5.09
C GLN A 350 17.20 2.15 5.71
N TYR A 351 18.00 2.72 6.60
CA TYR A 351 17.65 4.01 7.19
C TYR A 351 17.60 5.12 6.13
N CYS A 352 16.54 5.93 6.19
CA CYS A 352 16.38 7.15 5.42
C CYS A 352 15.52 8.13 6.21
N GLY A 353 16.06 9.33 6.49
CA GLY A 353 15.36 10.43 7.14
C GLY A 353 14.41 11.15 6.19
N SER A 354 13.34 10.46 5.75
CA SER A 354 12.37 10.95 4.76
C SER A 354 11.00 11.32 5.32
N CYS A 355 10.86 11.48 6.63
CA CYS A 355 9.61 11.88 7.30
C CYS A 355 8.90 13.06 6.64
N TRP A 356 9.66 14.05 6.18
CA TRP A 356 9.16 15.24 5.49
C TRP A 356 8.39 14.90 4.20
N ALA A 357 8.82 13.85 3.48
CA ALA A 357 8.14 13.32 2.30
C ALA A 357 7.02 12.34 2.70
N GLN A 358 7.24 11.53 3.74
CA GLN A 358 6.26 10.54 4.20
C GLN A 358 4.98 11.21 4.75
N GLY A 359 5.12 12.15 5.69
CA GLY A 359 3.97 12.84 6.31
C GLY A 359 3.19 13.70 5.31
N SER A 360 3.88 14.48 4.49
CA SER A 360 3.24 15.34 3.47
C SER A 360 2.53 14.55 2.38
N THR A 361 3.15 13.50 1.82
CA THR A 361 2.50 12.68 0.79
C THR A 361 1.32 11.88 1.33
N SER A 362 1.37 11.44 2.59
CA SER A 362 0.25 10.75 3.23
C SER A 362 -0.91 11.71 3.49
N ALA A 363 -0.64 12.92 3.97
CA ALA A 363 -1.66 13.96 4.11
C ALA A 363 -2.31 14.33 2.76
N ILE A 364 -1.53 14.48 1.68
CA ILE A 364 -2.08 14.74 0.34
C ILE A 364 -2.96 13.56 -0.12
N ALA A 365 -2.50 12.32 0.06
CA ALA A 365 -3.24 11.13 -0.35
C ALA A 365 -4.55 10.95 0.44
N ASP A 366 -4.53 11.17 1.75
CA ASP A 366 -5.72 11.11 2.61
C ASP A 366 -6.72 12.20 2.26
N ARG A 367 -6.25 13.42 1.96
CA ARG A 367 -7.11 14.48 1.41
C ARG A 367 -7.76 14.07 0.10
N ILE A 368 -7.01 13.43 -0.81
CA ILE A 368 -7.58 12.89 -2.06
C ILE A 368 -8.68 11.87 -1.76
N ASN A 369 -8.45 10.95 -0.83
CA ASN A 369 -9.44 9.94 -0.44
C ASN A 369 -10.70 10.56 0.14
N ILE A 370 -10.57 11.56 1.03
CA ILE A 370 -11.69 12.30 1.63
C ILE A 370 -12.50 13.02 0.54
N MET A 371 -11.84 13.81 -0.32
CA MET A 371 -12.51 14.57 -1.38
C MET A 371 -13.21 13.66 -2.39
N ARG A 372 -12.66 12.48 -2.65
CA ARG A 372 -13.26 11.47 -3.52
C ARG A 372 -14.28 10.58 -2.82
N LYS A 373 -14.58 10.84 -1.54
CA LYS A 373 -15.52 10.07 -0.71
C LYS A 373 -15.20 8.57 -0.66
N GLY A 374 -13.91 8.22 -0.73
CA GLY A 374 -13.45 6.82 -0.67
C GLY A 374 -13.65 6.02 -1.97
N LYS A 375 -13.95 6.70 -3.09
CA LYS A 375 -14.09 6.06 -4.40
C LYS A 375 -12.78 5.45 -4.88
N TRP A 376 -12.85 4.29 -5.52
CA TRP A 376 -11.72 3.67 -6.23
C TRP A 376 -11.21 4.56 -7.37
N PRO A 377 -9.90 4.59 -7.67
CA PRO A 377 -8.82 3.90 -6.94
C PRO A 377 -8.41 4.64 -5.68
N THR A 378 -8.00 3.93 -4.63
CA THR A 378 -7.24 4.57 -3.53
C THR A 378 -5.92 5.08 -4.10
N VAL A 379 -5.55 6.32 -3.78
CA VAL A 379 -4.33 6.95 -4.32
C VAL A 379 -3.21 6.85 -3.29
N GLU A 380 -2.04 6.38 -3.73
CA GLU A 380 -0.83 6.33 -2.92
C GLU A 380 0.31 7.01 -3.66
N LEU A 381 0.86 8.07 -3.10
CA LEU A 381 1.88 8.86 -3.78
C LEU A 381 3.29 8.25 -3.60
N SER A 382 4.11 8.33 -4.65
CA SER A 382 5.49 7.85 -4.59
C SER A 382 6.39 8.78 -3.77
N VAL A 383 6.70 8.35 -2.54
CA VAL A 383 7.70 9.01 -1.68
C VAL A 383 9.09 8.97 -2.33
N GLN A 384 9.43 7.89 -3.02
CA GLN A 384 10.73 7.76 -3.66
C GLN A 384 10.91 8.76 -4.79
N GLU A 385 9.87 9.03 -5.59
CA GLU A 385 9.94 10.03 -6.65
C GLU A 385 10.11 11.44 -6.08
N VAL A 386 9.45 11.76 -4.95
CA VAL A 386 9.66 13.03 -4.23
C VAL A 386 11.10 13.17 -3.74
N ILE A 387 11.71 12.11 -3.18
CA ILE A 387 13.12 12.10 -2.77
C ILE A 387 14.04 12.31 -3.98
N ASN A 388 13.73 11.68 -5.11
CA ASN A 388 14.55 11.76 -6.32
C ASN A 388 14.47 13.15 -6.98
N CYS A 389 13.27 13.71 -7.09
CA CYS A 389 12.96 14.80 -8.02
C CYS A 389 12.34 16.05 -7.40
N GLY A 390 11.88 16.00 -6.14
CA GLY A 390 11.23 17.14 -5.51
C GLY A 390 12.14 18.35 -5.35
N ASN A 391 13.45 18.14 -5.17
CA ASN A 391 14.44 19.15 -4.77
C ASN A 391 14.07 19.85 -3.44
N THR A 392 13.57 19.06 -2.50
CA THR A 392 12.93 19.53 -1.23
C THR A 392 13.54 18.89 0.01
N GLY A 393 14.51 18.00 -0.19
CA GLY A 393 15.16 17.22 0.84
C GLY A 393 15.84 15.98 0.27
N SER A 394 16.30 15.12 1.15
CA SER A 394 16.92 13.82 0.83
C SER A 394 16.68 12.84 1.98
N CYS A 395 17.32 11.67 1.96
CA CYS A 395 17.41 10.79 3.13
C CYS A 395 18.19 11.40 4.31
N ASN A 396 18.83 12.55 4.14
CA ASN A 396 19.49 13.30 5.22
C ASN A 396 18.62 14.43 5.78
N GLY A 397 17.31 14.36 5.55
CA GLY A 397 16.34 15.35 6.00
C GLY A 397 15.89 16.30 4.90
N GLY A 398 14.81 17.03 5.20
CA GLY A 398 14.11 17.93 4.31
C GLY A 398 12.96 18.64 5.02
N TRP A 399 12.12 19.35 4.28
CA TRP A 399 10.96 20.05 4.83
C TRP A 399 9.70 19.78 4.01
N ASP A 400 8.56 19.70 4.69
CA ASP A 400 7.28 19.30 4.12
C ASP A 400 6.73 20.32 3.10
N SER A 401 6.89 21.63 3.33
CA SER A 401 6.40 22.64 2.40
C SER A 401 7.02 22.58 1.01
N GLY A 402 8.25 22.06 0.92
CA GLY A 402 8.86 21.74 -0.36
C GLY A 402 8.03 20.74 -1.17
N VAL A 403 7.49 19.72 -0.51
CA VAL A 403 6.69 18.67 -1.15
C VAL A 403 5.39 19.24 -1.69
N TYR A 404 4.74 20.14 -0.94
CA TYR A 404 3.53 20.82 -1.42
C TYR A 404 3.80 21.75 -2.60
N ARG A 405 4.90 22.51 -2.59
CA ARG A 405 5.36 23.27 -3.76
C ARG A 405 5.58 22.36 -4.97
N TYR A 406 6.27 21.23 -4.79
CA TYR A 406 6.49 20.26 -5.86
C TYR A 406 5.19 19.65 -6.39
N ALA A 407 4.27 19.28 -5.50
CA ALA A 407 2.95 18.79 -5.89
C ALA A 407 2.13 19.85 -6.66
N HIS A 408 2.32 21.13 -6.34
CA HIS A 408 1.68 22.24 -7.05
C HIS A 408 2.23 22.44 -8.46
N GLU A 409 3.55 22.59 -8.57
CA GLU A 409 4.23 22.90 -9.84
C GLU A 409 4.17 21.70 -10.80
N GLU A 410 4.52 20.53 -10.28
CA GLU A 410 4.85 19.33 -11.06
C GLU A 410 3.83 18.21 -10.85
N GLY A 411 3.38 18.01 -9.62
CA GLY A 411 2.54 16.89 -9.21
C GLY A 411 3.35 15.63 -8.86
N ILE A 412 2.77 14.73 -8.08
CA ILE A 412 3.45 13.52 -7.59
C ILE A 412 2.78 12.28 -8.22
N PRO A 413 3.54 11.32 -8.80
CA PRO A 413 2.95 10.12 -9.37
C PRO A 413 2.53 9.11 -8.30
N ASP A 414 1.80 8.09 -8.72
CA ASP A 414 1.46 6.94 -7.87
C ASP A 414 2.71 6.13 -7.46
N GLN A 415 2.68 5.47 -6.31
CA GLN A 415 3.77 4.64 -5.78
C GLN A 415 4.21 3.52 -6.73
N THR A 416 3.35 3.13 -7.67
CA THR A 416 3.68 2.18 -8.73
C THR A 416 4.66 2.69 -9.81
N CYS A 417 4.98 3.99 -9.81
CA CYS A 417 6.04 4.55 -10.64
C CYS A 417 7.44 4.35 -10.05
N GLN A 418 7.57 4.46 -8.73
CA GLN A 418 8.80 4.25 -7.97
C GLN A 418 8.42 3.74 -6.57
N VAL A 419 8.73 2.47 -6.30
CA VAL A 419 8.58 1.91 -4.95
C VAL A 419 9.58 2.58 -4.01
N TYR A 420 9.21 2.68 -2.73
CA TYR A 420 10.12 3.22 -1.71
C TYR A 420 11.33 2.33 -1.48
N GLU A 421 12.52 2.86 -1.77
CA GLU A 421 13.81 2.17 -1.64
C GLU A 421 14.68 2.75 -0.51
N ALA A 422 14.21 3.79 0.19
CA ALA A 422 14.92 4.45 1.28
C ALA A 422 16.33 4.91 0.89
N ARG A 423 16.50 5.50 -0.30
CA ARG A 423 17.80 5.99 -0.79
C ARG A 423 17.68 7.25 -1.62
N ASN A 424 18.77 8.01 -1.68
CA ASN A 424 18.90 9.11 -2.63
C ASN A 424 19.19 8.56 -4.02
N LYS A 425 18.48 9.07 -5.03
CA LYS A 425 18.82 8.87 -6.44
C LYS A 425 18.78 10.20 -7.18
N GLU A 426 19.50 10.26 -8.29
CA GLU A 426 19.44 11.39 -9.21
C GLU A 426 18.04 11.54 -9.81
N CYS A 427 17.58 12.77 -10.01
CA CYS A 427 16.36 13.01 -10.78
C CYS A 427 16.61 12.81 -12.28
N ASN A 428 16.02 11.78 -12.85
CA ASN A 428 15.97 11.54 -14.29
C ASN A 428 14.68 10.80 -14.65
N ASP A 429 14.39 10.64 -15.93
CA ASP A 429 13.15 10.01 -16.39
C ASP A 429 12.91 8.61 -15.81
N MET A 430 13.98 7.80 -15.66
CA MET A 430 13.89 6.47 -15.06
C MET A 430 13.46 6.56 -13.60
N ASN A 431 14.05 7.49 -12.86
CA ASN A 431 13.77 7.69 -11.44
C ASN A 431 12.50 8.52 -11.16
N ARG A 432 11.78 8.96 -12.21
CA ARG A 432 10.43 9.54 -12.12
C ARG A 432 9.34 8.46 -12.22
N CYS A 433 9.42 7.60 -13.23
CA CYS A 433 8.53 6.46 -13.38
C CYS A 433 9.21 5.40 -14.25
N MET A 434 9.29 4.17 -13.76
CA MET A 434 9.92 3.08 -14.50
C MET A 434 9.10 1.81 -14.50
N ASP A 435 9.52 0.92 -15.39
CA ASP A 435 9.05 -0.46 -15.50
C ASP A 435 10.22 -1.34 -15.96
N CYS A 436 10.33 -2.54 -15.43
CA CYS A 436 11.31 -3.55 -15.86
C CYS A 436 10.59 -4.87 -16.19
N PRO A 437 10.08 -5.01 -17.42
CA PRO A 437 9.41 -6.24 -17.85
C PRO A 437 10.42 -7.38 -18.08
N PRO A 438 9.97 -8.64 -18.20
CA PRO A 438 10.87 -9.80 -18.32
C PRO A 438 11.68 -9.86 -19.62
N ASP A 439 11.18 -9.26 -20.69
CA ASP A 439 11.59 -9.49 -22.08
C ASP A 439 12.50 -8.38 -22.64
N ARG A 440 12.72 -7.30 -21.88
CA ARG A 440 13.57 -6.17 -22.27
C ARG A 440 14.14 -5.44 -21.06
N ASP A 441 15.09 -4.54 -21.33
CA ASP A 441 15.65 -3.66 -20.30
C ASP A 441 14.60 -2.75 -19.66
N CYS A 442 14.87 -2.33 -18.42
CA CYS A 442 14.09 -1.32 -17.75
C CYS A 442 13.97 -0.05 -18.59
N TYR A 443 12.80 0.55 -18.63
CA TYR A 443 12.53 1.77 -19.39
C TYR A 443 11.77 2.79 -18.55
N ALA A 444 11.95 4.08 -18.90
CA ALA A 444 11.19 5.15 -18.29
C ALA A 444 9.77 5.17 -18.89
N VAL A 445 8.76 5.05 -18.03
CA VAL A 445 7.36 5.18 -18.44
C VAL A 445 7.10 6.65 -18.74
N LYS A 446 6.47 6.95 -19.87
CA LYS A 446 6.23 8.34 -20.32
C LYS A 446 4.84 8.86 -19.95
N ASP A 447 3.83 7.99 -20.05
CA ASP A 447 2.44 8.35 -19.79
C ASP A 447 1.99 7.78 -18.45
N TYR A 448 1.92 8.64 -17.43
CA TYR A 448 1.45 8.28 -16.10
C TYR A 448 0.78 9.48 -15.43
N LYS A 449 -0.18 9.22 -14.54
CA LYS A 449 -0.91 10.27 -13.82
C LYS A 449 0.01 10.92 -12.78
N ARG A 450 -0.08 12.25 -12.67
CA ARG A 450 0.55 13.04 -11.60
C ARG A 450 -0.55 13.77 -10.83
N TYR A 451 -0.58 13.57 -9.52
CA TYR A 451 -1.56 14.20 -8.63
C TYR A 451 -1.05 15.57 -8.20
N LYS A 452 -1.83 16.61 -8.49
CA LYS A 452 -1.47 18.00 -8.22
C LYS A 452 -2.19 18.57 -7.01
N VAL A 453 -1.59 19.61 -6.44
CA VAL A 453 -2.18 20.44 -5.38
C VAL A 453 -2.40 21.86 -5.93
N GLY A 454 -3.55 22.46 -5.63
CA GLY A 454 -3.82 23.86 -5.91
C GLY A 454 -3.18 24.73 -4.82
N ASP A 455 -4.01 25.35 -3.99
CA ASP A 455 -3.52 26.12 -2.85
C ASP A 455 -2.75 25.25 -1.85
N TYR A 456 -1.67 25.81 -1.30
CA TYR A 456 -0.93 25.24 -0.17
C TYR A 456 -0.36 26.35 0.72
N GLY A 457 -0.21 26.04 2.00
CA GLY A 457 0.26 27.03 2.95
C GLY A 457 0.44 26.47 4.35
N TYR A 458 0.41 27.36 5.33
CA TYR A 458 0.78 27.05 6.70
C TYR A 458 -0.40 27.21 7.66
N VAL A 459 -0.36 26.46 8.75
CA VAL A 459 -1.30 26.60 9.86
C VAL A 459 -0.58 26.26 11.17
N SER A 460 -0.92 26.97 12.25
CA SER A 460 -0.38 26.74 13.58
C SER A 460 -1.40 27.15 14.65
N GLY A 461 -1.26 26.56 15.83
CA GLY A 461 -2.18 26.70 16.95
C GLY A 461 -3.44 25.85 16.79
N LYS A 462 -3.90 25.29 17.91
CA LYS A 462 -4.97 24.30 17.97
C LYS A 462 -6.21 24.64 17.15
N ASP A 463 -6.81 25.80 17.36
CA ASP A 463 -8.10 26.14 16.75
C ASP A 463 -8.00 26.22 15.22
N LYS A 464 -6.91 26.79 14.71
CA LYS A 464 -6.69 26.89 13.26
C LYS A 464 -6.40 25.53 12.65
N MET A 465 -5.64 24.68 13.34
CA MET A 465 -5.38 23.30 12.90
C MET A 465 -6.68 22.49 12.84
N LYS A 466 -7.53 22.56 13.87
CA LYS A 466 -8.85 21.88 13.85
C LYS A 466 -9.71 22.36 12.69
N ALA A 467 -9.77 23.67 12.46
CA ALA A 467 -10.53 24.23 11.34
C ALA A 467 -10.00 23.73 9.98
N GLU A 468 -8.68 23.67 9.80
CA GLU A 468 -8.06 23.16 8.58
C GLU A 468 -8.36 21.67 8.36
N ILE A 469 -8.18 20.85 9.39
CA ILE A 469 -8.40 19.40 9.32
C ILE A 469 -9.87 19.08 9.07
N PHE A 470 -10.78 19.77 9.77
CA PHE A 470 -12.22 19.56 9.61
C PHE A 470 -12.71 19.91 8.20
N ALA A 471 -12.27 21.06 7.68
CA ALA A 471 -12.73 21.57 6.39
C ALA A 471 -12.11 20.81 5.21
N ARG A 472 -10.81 20.51 5.29
CA ARG A 472 -10.01 20.13 4.12
C ARG A 472 -9.19 18.84 4.30
N GLY A 473 -9.24 18.21 5.47
CA GLY A 473 -8.53 16.96 5.76
C GLY A 473 -7.13 17.15 6.36
N PRO A 474 -6.37 16.05 6.52
CA PRO A 474 -5.15 16.02 7.33
C PRO A 474 -4.06 17.02 6.93
N ILE A 475 -3.20 17.35 7.87
CA ILE A 475 -2.08 18.29 7.68
C ILE A 475 -0.77 17.63 8.08
N SER A 476 0.35 18.01 7.46
CA SER A 476 1.67 17.61 7.96
C SER A 476 2.14 18.59 9.02
N CYS A 477 2.67 18.11 10.13
CA CYS A 477 3.13 18.94 11.24
C CYS A 477 4.55 18.58 11.65
N TYR A 478 5.31 19.60 12.02
CA TYR A 478 6.56 19.43 12.72
C TYR A 478 6.31 18.89 14.13
N VAL A 479 7.17 17.96 14.56
CA VAL A 479 7.29 17.55 15.96
C VAL A 479 8.77 17.46 16.34
N SER A 480 9.09 17.90 17.55
CA SER A 480 10.35 17.57 18.20
C SER A 480 10.27 16.12 18.69
N VAL A 481 11.33 15.33 18.49
CA VAL A 481 11.37 13.94 18.93
C VAL A 481 12.16 13.85 20.22
N SER A 482 11.52 13.37 21.27
CA SER A 482 12.14 12.99 22.54
C SER A 482 12.37 11.49 22.63
N GLN A 483 13.12 11.06 23.65
CA GLN A 483 13.26 9.63 23.93
C GLN A 483 11.92 9.01 24.36
N GLU A 484 11.10 9.74 25.14
CA GLU A 484 9.77 9.27 25.54
C GLU A 484 8.86 9.03 24.33
N PHE A 485 8.92 9.90 23.32
CA PHE A 485 8.13 9.74 22.10
C PHE A 485 8.61 8.57 21.24
N LEU A 486 9.93 8.37 21.11
CA LEU A 486 10.49 7.17 20.47
C LEU A 486 9.99 5.88 21.14
N ASP A 487 9.86 5.93 22.46
CA ASP A 487 9.51 4.81 23.31
C ASP A 487 7.99 4.58 23.43
N TYR A 488 7.18 5.44 22.80
CA TYR A 488 5.73 5.40 22.84
C TYR A 488 5.15 4.07 22.35
N THR A 489 4.22 3.52 23.16
CA THR A 489 3.56 2.23 22.91
C THR A 489 2.03 2.32 22.91
N GLY A 490 1.47 3.47 23.30
CA GLY A 490 0.03 3.70 23.38
C GLY A 490 -0.37 4.67 24.50
N GLY A 491 -1.62 5.10 24.48
CA GLY A 491 -2.17 6.09 25.41
C GLY A 491 -2.11 7.52 24.90
N VAL A 492 -2.60 8.49 25.67
CA VAL A 492 -2.44 9.91 25.35
C VAL A 492 -1.08 10.37 25.84
N PHE A 493 -0.18 10.64 24.91
CA PHE A 493 1.17 11.10 25.17
C PHE A 493 1.20 12.51 25.78
N VAL A 494 2.07 12.70 26.75
CA VAL A 494 2.42 13.98 27.36
C VAL A 494 3.94 13.97 27.53
N GLU A 495 4.62 14.99 27.04
CA GLU A 495 6.08 15.07 27.13
C GLU A 495 6.52 15.48 28.54
N HIS A 496 7.54 14.79 29.08
CA HIS A 496 8.12 15.12 30.39
C HIS A 496 9.65 15.29 30.38
N ASP A 497 10.37 14.65 29.47
CA ASP A 497 11.84 14.62 29.43
C ASP A 497 12.41 15.92 28.84
N HIS A 498 11.67 16.59 27.96
CA HIS A 498 12.05 17.82 27.23
C HIS A 498 13.40 17.72 26.48
N SER A 499 13.98 16.52 26.41
CA SER A 499 15.23 16.26 25.71
C SER A 499 14.94 16.12 24.21
N MET A 500 15.47 17.03 23.40
CA MET A 500 15.25 17.02 21.97
C MET A 500 16.34 16.21 21.27
N LEU A 501 15.95 15.11 20.64
CA LEU A 501 16.82 14.27 19.82
C LEU A 501 16.89 14.77 18.36
N GLY A 502 15.81 15.39 17.87
CA GLY A 502 15.77 16.00 16.54
C GLY A 502 14.35 16.37 16.12
N GLY A 503 14.25 17.18 15.07
CA GLY A 503 12.96 17.49 14.44
C GLY A 503 12.51 16.40 13.47
N HIS A 504 11.20 16.22 13.35
CA HIS A 504 10.52 15.22 12.54
C HIS A 504 9.21 15.77 11.97
N ILE A 505 8.71 15.20 10.88
CA ILE A 505 7.42 15.56 10.28
C ILE A 505 6.48 14.37 10.39
N ILE A 506 5.29 14.61 10.92
CA ILE A 506 4.18 13.64 11.02
C ILE A 506 2.96 14.17 10.29
N GLU A 507 1.90 13.38 10.23
CA GLU A 507 0.59 13.84 9.81
C GLU A 507 -0.36 13.92 11.01
N VAL A 508 -1.10 15.02 11.15
CA VAL A 508 -2.20 15.17 12.10
C VAL A 508 -3.51 15.00 11.35
N ALA A 509 -4.27 13.99 11.76
CA ALA A 509 -5.40 13.45 11.02
C ALA A 509 -6.74 13.63 11.72
N GLY A 510 -6.73 14.20 12.93
CA GLY A 510 -7.93 14.32 13.75
C GLY A 510 -7.62 14.66 15.19
N TRP A 511 -8.65 14.69 16.01
CA TRP A 511 -8.55 14.89 17.46
C TRP A 511 -9.68 14.13 18.17
N GLY A 512 -9.48 13.90 19.45
CA GLY A 512 -10.49 13.32 20.31
C GLY A 512 -10.43 13.89 21.72
N VAL A 513 -11.38 13.45 22.53
CA VAL A 513 -11.45 13.76 23.96
C VAL A 513 -11.57 12.44 24.71
N THR A 514 -10.77 12.27 25.77
CA THR A 514 -10.90 11.14 26.68
C THR A 514 -12.14 11.31 27.58
N GLU A 515 -12.49 10.25 28.32
CA GLU A 515 -13.62 10.29 29.26
C GLU A 515 -13.45 11.34 30.38
N ASP A 516 -12.21 11.59 30.81
CA ASP A 516 -11.85 12.61 31.80
C ASP A 516 -11.70 14.02 31.20
N GLY A 517 -12.01 14.21 29.92
CA GLY A 517 -12.04 15.51 29.26
C GLY A 517 -10.70 15.97 28.67
N GLN A 518 -9.68 15.11 28.64
CA GLN A 518 -8.39 15.42 28.04
C GLN A 518 -8.51 15.40 26.51
N GLU A 519 -8.34 16.56 25.88
CA GLU A 519 -8.21 16.66 24.42
C GLU A 519 -6.85 16.15 23.94
N TYR A 520 -6.84 15.48 22.81
CA TYR A 520 -5.63 14.97 22.15
C TYR A 520 -5.72 15.05 20.62
N TRP A 521 -4.58 15.24 19.97
CA TRP A 521 -4.41 15.02 18.53
C TRP A 521 -4.28 13.54 18.22
N ILE A 522 -4.76 13.16 17.05
CA ILE A 522 -4.56 11.85 16.43
C ILE A 522 -3.52 12.05 15.33
N GLY A 523 -2.34 11.44 15.50
CA GLY A 523 -1.25 11.56 14.55
C GLY A 523 -0.85 10.23 13.91
N ARG A 524 -0.47 10.26 12.63
CA ARG A 524 0.18 9.16 11.92
C ARG A 524 1.69 9.41 11.89
N ASN A 525 2.47 8.39 12.26
CA ASN A 525 3.93 8.39 12.14
C ASN A 525 4.38 7.49 10.97
N SER A 526 5.66 7.52 10.63
CA SER A 526 6.28 6.82 9.50
C SER A 526 7.35 5.81 9.93
N TRP A 527 7.17 5.18 11.10
CA TRP A 527 8.13 4.22 11.70
C TRP A 527 7.60 2.78 11.74
N GLY A 528 6.60 2.47 10.90
CA GLY A 528 5.99 1.15 10.81
C GLY A 528 4.92 0.86 11.85
N GLU A 529 4.05 -0.12 11.54
CA GLU A 529 2.88 -0.48 12.36
C GLU A 529 3.22 -0.96 13.77
N TYR A 530 4.45 -1.44 13.97
CA TYR A 530 4.93 -1.98 15.24
C TYR A 530 5.32 -0.89 16.24
N TRP A 531 5.29 0.39 15.86
CA TRP A 531 5.50 1.55 16.74
C TRP A 531 4.15 2.15 17.20
N GLY A 532 4.05 2.59 18.46
CA GLY A 532 2.83 3.22 18.97
C GLY A 532 1.57 2.36 18.82
N GLU A 533 0.48 3.00 18.39
CA GLU A 533 -0.85 2.42 18.23
C GLU A 533 -1.10 2.05 16.74
N ASN A 534 -0.44 1.00 16.24
CA ASN A 534 -0.42 0.62 14.80
C ASN A 534 0.34 1.61 13.89
N GLY A 535 1.42 2.23 14.37
CA GLY A 535 2.11 3.31 13.65
C GLY A 535 1.51 4.70 13.89
N TRP A 536 0.44 4.78 14.70
CA TRP A 536 -0.24 6.02 15.08
C TRP A 536 0.03 6.37 16.53
N PHE A 537 -0.35 7.58 16.92
CA PHE A 537 -0.23 8.06 18.28
C PHE A 537 -1.35 9.02 18.64
N ARG A 538 -1.56 9.18 19.95
CA ARG A 538 -2.38 10.23 20.53
C ARG A 538 -1.52 11.11 21.40
N ILE A 539 -1.63 12.42 21.27
CA ILE A 539 -0.82 13.40 22.03
C ILE A 539 -1.67 14.54 22.53
N GLN A 540 -1.51 14.94 23.79
CA GLN A 540 -2.32 15.99 24.42
C GLN A 540 -2.17 17.35 23.69
N THR A 541 -3.28 18.09 23.55
CA THR A 541 -3.29 19.45 23.00
C THR A 541 -2.91 20.52 24.05
N ASP A 542 -2.59 21.74 23.60
CA ASP A 542 -2.43 22.97 24.43
C ASP A 542 -1.32 22.96 25.51
N LYS A 543 -0.40 21.99 25.49
CA LYS A 543 0.69 21.88 26.49
C LYS A 543 2.09 22.10 25.94
N ASP A 544 2.21 22.62 24.72
CA ASP A 544 3.49 22.65 23.99
C ASP A 544 4.15 21.25 23.95
N ASN A 545 3.34 20.23 23.63
CA ASN A 545 3.81 18.86 23.53
C ASN A 545 4.55 18.68 22.21
N LEU A 546 5.88 18.58 22.30
CA LEU A 546 6.77 18.34 21.17
C LEU A 546 6.63 19.37 20.04
N GLU A 547 6.18 20.58 20.35
CA GLU A 547 5.94 21.65 19.38
C GLU A 547 4.98 21.26 18.24
N ILE A 548 4.12 20.25 18.44
CA ILE A 548 3.24 19.72 17.38
C ILE A 548 2.31 20.77 16.76
N GLU A 549 1.96 21.80 17.54
CA GLU A 549 1.06 22.87 17.12
C GLU A 549 1.80 24.10 16.55
N SER A 550 3.14 24.05 16.49
CA SER A 550 3.97 25.22 16.16
C SER A 550 4.03 25.53 14.66
N SER A 551 4.05 24.49 13.82
CA SER A 551 4.28 24.61 12.38
C SER A 551 3.72 23.41 11.64
N CYS A 552 2.60 23.61 10.96
CA CYS A 552 2.01 22.63 10.06
C CYS A 552 1.84 23.20 8.66
N THR A 553 1.86 22.32 7.67
CA THR A 553 1.65 22.61 6.25
C THR A 553 0.41 21.87 5.75
N TRP A 554 -0.32 22.49 4.84
CA TRP A 554 -1.49 21.92 4.18
C TRP A 554 -1.44 22.20 2.68
N GLY A 555 -2.15 21.37 1.91
CA GLY A 555 -2.35 21.57 0.48
C GLY A 555 -3.73 21.04 0.07
N VAL A 556 -4.37 21.67 -0.90
CA VAL A 556 -5.67 21.26 -1.45
C VAL A 556 -5.45 20.47 -2.74
N PRO A 557 -5.65 19.14 -2.75
CA PRO A 557 -5.51 18.36 -3.97
C PRO A 557 -6.47 18.82 -5.06
N ILE A 558 -6.02 18.80 -6.30
CA ILE A 558 -6.87 18.99 -7.48
C ILE A 558 -7.46 17.62 -7.84
N ILE A 559 -8.76 17.48 -7.63
CA ILE A 559 -9.49 16.24 -7.93
C ILE A 559 -10.10 16.39 -9.32
N ASP A 560 -9.31 16.06 -10.35
CA ASP A 560 -9.82 16.03 -11.72
C ASP A 560 -10.21 14.61 -12.13
N PHE A 561 -11.42 14.52 -12.69
CA PHE A 561 -12.22 13.35 -13.07
C PHE A 561 -11.70 12.64 -14.32
#